data_AF-K1Z6A5-F1
#
_entry.id   AF-K1Z6A5-F1
#
_cell.length_a   1.000
_cell.length_b   1.000
_cell.length_c   1.000
_cell.angle_alpha   90.00
_cell.angle_beta   90.00
_cell.angle_gamma   90.00
#
_symmetry.space_group_name_H-M   'P 1'
#
loop_
_entity.id
_entity.type
_entity.pdbx_description
1 polymer ?
#
loop_
_entity_poly.entity_id
_entity_poly.type
_entity_poly.pdbx_seq_one_letter_code
_entity_poly.pdbx_strand_id
1 'polypeptide(L)'
;MATAYLKGTASADYFGWSVAGAGDINNDGYDDVLVGAYGQSSGYTDNGVAYLLYGSSAGITGTITAATIGTTVSGAAFKGPGTNYIAGE
;
A
#
# COMPACT_ATOMS: atom_id res chain seq x y z
N MET A 1 3.55 -15.71 -16.14
CA MET A 1 2.82 -14.43 -16.03
C MET A 1 2.33 -14.31 -14.60
N ALA A 2 3.12 -13.71 -13.72
CA ALA A 2 2.67 -13.39 -12.37
C ALA A 2 1.79 -12.14 -12.46
N THR A 3 0.47 -12.30 -12.35
CA THR A 3 -0.46 -11.18 -12.28
C THR A 3 -0.85 -10.99 -10.84
N ALA A 4 -0.15 -10.11 -10.12
CA ALA A 4 -0.68 -9.59 -8.87
C ALA A 4 -1.94 -8.77 -9.17
N TYR A 5 -3.00 -8.97 -8.40
CA TYR A 5 -4.20 -8.15 -8.43
C TYR A 5 -4.32 -7.39 -7.11
N LEU A 6 -4.02 -6.10 -7.15
CA LEU A 6 -4.09 -5.21 -6.00
C LEU A 6 -5.46 -4.52 -5.98
N LYS A 7 -6.22 -4.69 -4.91
CA LYS A 7 -7.61 -4.21 -4.78
C LYS A 7 -7.76 -3.22 -3.63
N GLY A 8 -8.32 -2.04 -3.92
CA GLY A 8 -8.75 -1.09 -2.88
C GLY A 8 -9.92 -1.63 -2.03
N THR A 9 -10.17 -0.99 -0.89
CA THR A 9 -11.25 -1.37 0.02
C THR A 9 -12.62 -0.86 -0.43
N ALA A 10 -12.68 0.32 -1.02
CA ALA A 10 -13.85 0.95 -1.61
C ALA A 10 -13.51 1.66 -2.92
N SER A 11 -14.51 1.91 -3.77
CA SER A 11 -14.32 2.58 -5.06
C SER A 11 -13.83 4.03 -4.93
N ALA A 12 -14.22 4.72 -3.86
CA ALA A 12 -13.83 6.10 -3.59
C ALA A 12 -12.43 6.25 -2.98
N ASP A 13 -11.75 5.13 -2.65
CA ASP A 13 -10.41 5.18 -2.06
C ASP A 13 -9.34 5.60 -3.08
N TYR A 14 -9.64 5.45 -4.38
CA TYR A 14 -8.71 5.65 -5.49
C TYR A 14 -7.37 4.91 -5.27
N PHE A 15 -7.45 3.71 -4.72
CA PHE A 15 -6.30 2.84 -4.54
C PHE A 15 -5.69 2.49 -5.91
N GLY A 16 -4.37 2.62 -6.01
CA GLY A 16 -3.65 2.44 -7.27
C GLY A 16 -3.59 3.69 -8.14
N TRP A 17 -4.03 4.85 -7.64
CA TRP A 17 -3.92 6.12 -8.36
C TRP A 17 -2.48 6.51 -8.66
N SER A 18 -1.56 6.14 -7.77
CA SER A 18 -0.12 6.30 -7.97
C SER A 18 0.61 5.04 -7.52
N VAL A 19 1.69 4.71 -8.25
CA VAL A 19 2.57 3.58 -7.97
C VAL A 19 4.01 4.05 -8.18
N ALA A 20 4.90 3.69 -7.26
CA ALA A 20 6.33 3.96 -7.36
C ALA A 20 7.15 2.76 -6.86
N GLY A 21 8.31 2.51 -7.46
CA GLY A 21 9.31 1.63 -6.85
C GLY A 21 9.90 2.30 -5.62
N ALA A 22 9.95 1.58 -4.50
CA ALA A 22 10.51 2.08 -3.24
C ALA A 22 11.97 1.66 -3.05
N GLY A 23 12.49 0.76 -3.91
CA GLY A 23 13.73 0.02 -3.64
C GLY A 23 13.50 -1.02 -2.55
N ASP A 24 14.58 -1.68 -2.12
CA ASP A 24 14.54 -2.64 -1.02
C ASP A 24 14.59 -1.91 0.34
N ILE A 25 13.43 -1.65 0.93
CA ILE A 25 13.28 -0.89 2.18
C ILE A 25 13.52 -1.79 3.40
N ASN A 26 13.17 -3.07 3.31
CA ASN A 26 13.31 -4.01 4.43
C ASN A 26 14.65 -4.77 4.41
N ASN A 27 15.50 -4.53 3.40
CA ASN A 27 16.82 -5.11 3.21
C ASN A 27 16.77 -6.64 3.04
N ASP A 28 15.79 -7.15 2.29
CA ASP A 28 15.61 -8.59 2.00
C ASP A 28 16.18 -9.03 0.63
N GLY A 29 16.69 -8.07 -0.15
CA GLY A 29 17.27 -8.28 -1.47
C GLY A 29 16.29 -8.13 -2.63
N TYR A 30 15.04 -7.72 -2.39
CA TYR A 30 14.01 -7.52 -3.41
C TYR A 30 13.44 -6.10 -3.37
N ASP A 31 13.21 -5.51 -4.55
CA ASP A 31 12.61 -4.17 -4.62
C ASP A 31 11.15 -4.18 -4.14
N ASP A 32 10.82 -3.20 -3.31
CA ASP A 32 9.48 -2.96 -2.77
C ASP A 32 8.68 -1.94 -3.62
N VAL A 33 7.37 -1.88 -3.40
CA VAL A 33 6.46 -1.01 -4.14
C VAL A 33 5.60 -0.17 -3.21
N LEU A 34 5.50 1.13 -3.50
CA LEU A 34 4.53 2.04 -2.89
C LEU A 34 3.30 2.19 -3.77
N VAL A 35 2.11 2.14 -3.16
CA VAL A 35 0.81 2.31 -3.81
C VAL A 35 -0.02 3.34 -3.04
N GLY A 36 -0.46 4.39 -3.73
CA GLY A 36 -1.30 5.44 -3.14
C GLY A 36 -2.79 5.17 -3.27
N ALA A 37 -3.55 5.53 -2.24
CA ALA A 37 -5.01 5.56 -2.17
C ALA A 37 -5.46 6.90 -1.60
N TYR A 38 -5.48 7.94 -2.44
CA TYR A 38 -5.62 9.33 -1.97
C TYR A 38 -7.01 9.68 -1.43
N GLY A 39 -8.06 8.98 -1.87
CA GLY A 39 -9.42 9.21 -1.37
C GLY A 39 -9.80 8.35 -0.16
N GLN A 40 -8.89 7.48 0.29
CA GLN A 40 -9.17 6.63 1.43
C GLN A 40 -9.22 7.47 2.71
N SER A 41 -10.37 7.44 3.39
CA SER A 41 -10.61 8.19 4.61
C SER A 41 -10.48 7.27 5.84
N SER A 42 -9.43 7.44 6.62
CA SER A 42 -9.18 6.70 7.87
C SER A 42 -9.77 7.42 9.10
N GLY A 43 -11.06 7.74 9.07
CA GLY A 43 -11.76 8.41 10.18
C GLY A 43 -11.69 9.94 10.21
N TYR A 44 -10.96 10.55 9.28
CA TYR A 44 -11.06 11.97 8.91
C TYR A 44 -11.16 12.08 7.39
N THR A 45 -11.71 13.19 6.88
CA THR A 45 -12.00 13.38 5.45
C THR A 45 -10.71 13.49 4.64
N ASP A 46 -10.52 12.60 3.66
CA ASP A 46 -9.50 12.66 2.60
C ASP A 46 -8.04 12.73 3.06
N ASN A 47 -7.67 11.97 4.10
CA ASN A 47 -6.27 11.95 4.59
C ASN A 47 -5.32 11.19 3.66
N GLY A 48 -5.86 10.36 2.77
CA GLY A 48 -5.12 9.44 1.94
C GLY A 48 -4.39 8.35 2.73
N VAL A 49 -4.04 7.26 2.04
CA VAL A 49 -3.18 6.21 2.56
C VAL A 49 -2.13 5.85 1.52
N ALA A 50 -0.89 5.65 1.96
CA ALA A 50 0.15 5.03 1.16
C ALA A 50 0.44 3.62 1.68
N TYR A 51 0.57 2.66 0.78
CA TYR A 51 0.82 1.27 1.10
C TYR A 51 2.19 0.85 0.57
N LEU A 52 3.06 0.35 1.44
CA LEU A 52 4.32 -0.29 1.05
C LEU A 52 4.10 -1.79 1.02
N LEU A 53 4.36 -2.41 -0.13
CA LEU A 53 4.35 -3.86 -0.30
C LEU A 53 5.78 -4.34 -0.41
N TYR A 54 6.16 -5.28 0.44
CA TYR A 54 7.49 -5.87 0.35
C TYR A 54 7.61 -6.82 -0.84
N GLY A 55 8.74 -6.71 -1.54
CA GLY A 55 9.13 -7.62 -2.60
C GLY A 55 9.38 -9.03 -2.06
N SER A 56 9.59 -9.98 -2.99
CA SER A 56 10.08 -11.31 -2.63
C SER A 56 10.70 -12.00 -3.84
N SER A 57 11.34 -13.15 -3.62
CA SER A 57 11.81 -14.03 -4.70
C SER A 57 10.71 -14.47 -5.67
N ALA A 58 9.46 -14.52 -5.23
CA ALA A 58 8.31 -14.82 -6.07
C ALA A 58 7.73 -13.56 -6.75
N GLY A 59 8.25 -12.38 -6.42
CA GLY A 59 7.63 -11.08 -6.68
C GLY A 59 6.40 -10.85 -5.79
N ILE A 60 5.71 -9.75 -6.04
CA ILE A 60 4.36 -9.52 -5.50
C ILE A 60 3.41 -10.38 -6.33
N THR A 61 2.63 -11.27 -5.69
CA THR A 61 1.76 -12.23 -6.39
C THR A 61 0.41 -12.41 -5.68
N GLY A 62 -0.57 -12.93 -6.41
CA GLY A 62 -1.91 -13.22 -5.88
C GLY A 62 -2.85 -12.02 -5.83
N THR A 63 -3.98 -12.20 -5.13
CA THR A 63 -4.96 -11.14 -4.89
C THR A 63 -4.70 -10.52 -3.53
N ILE A 64 -4.31 -9.25 -3.52
CA ILE A 64 -3.97 -8.50 -2.31
C ILE A 64 -5.01 -7.38 -2.14
N THR A 65 -5.65 -7.33 -0.99
CA THR A 65 -6.57 -6.22 -0.66
C THR A 65 -5.81 -5.18 0.16
N ALA A 66 -6.04 -3.89 -0.08
CA ALA A 66 -5.36 -2.80 0.62
C ALA A 66 -5.42 -2.94 2.17
N ALA A 67 -6.54 -3.43 2.71
CA ALA A 67 -6.69 -3.71 4.15
C ALA A 67 -5.76 -4.80 4.72
N THR A 68 -5.20 -5.68 3.88
CA THR A 68 -4.33 -6.77 4.33
C THR A 68 -2.85 -6.40 4.36
N ILE A 69 -2.46 -5.28 3.75
CA ILE A 69 -1.06 -4.82 3.67
C ILE A 69 -0.62 -4.30 5.04
N GLY A 70 0.48 -4.82 5.57
CA GLY A 70 0.97 -4.54 6.92
C GLY A 70 0.29 -5.35 8.03
N THR A 71 -0.72 -6.18 7.70
CA THR A 71 -1.39 -7.06 8.66
C THR A 71 -1.19 -8.54 8.34
N THR A 72 -1.54 -8.96 7.13
CA THR A 72 -1.38 -10.35 6.65
C THR A 72 -0.41 -10.45 5.47
N VAL A 73 -0.34 -9.39 4.65
CA VAL A 73 0.64 -9.24 3.58
C VAL A 73 1.80 -8.41 4.11
N SER A 74 3.02 -8.92 3.96
CA SER A 74 4.26 -8.25 4.34
C SER A 74 4.36 -6.87 3.68
N GLY A 75 4.52 -5.84 4.51
CA GLY A 75 4.50 -4.46 4.07
C GLY A 75 4.15 -3.52 5.22
N ALA A 76 3.69 -2.33 4.88
CA ALA A 76 3.21 -1.32 5.84
C ALA A 76 2.09 -0.47 5.23
N ALA A 77 1.26 0.10 6.08
CA ALA A 77 0.27 1.10 5.69
C ALA A 77 0.59 2.42 6.41
N PHE A 78 0.81 3.47 5.63
CA PHE A 78 1.03 4.82 6.12
C PHE A 78 -0.28 5.60 6.03
N LYS A 79 -0.86 5.90 7.19
CA LYS A 79 -2.17 6.56 7.31
C LYS A 79 -2.00 7.92 7.97
N GLY A 80 -2.82 8.87 7.58
CA GLY A 80 -2.80 10.18 8.20
C GLY A 80 -3.62 10.27 9.49
N PRO A 81 -3.05 10.73 10.62
CA PRO A 81 -3.82 11.05 11.82
C PRO A 81 -4.59 12.40 11.73
N GLY A 82 -4.60 13.06 10.57
CA GLY A 82 -5.31 14.34 10.35
C GLY A 82 -5.07 14.91 8.94
N THR A 83 -5.57 16.12 8.69
CA THR A 83 -5.35 16.83 7.41
C THR A 83 -3.86 17.19 7.29
N ASN A 84 -3.17 16.60 6.31
CA ASN A 84 -1.74 16.82 5.99
C ASN A 84 -0.69 16.10 6.86
N TYR A 85 -1.05 15.06 7.61
CA TYR A 85 -0.05 14.19 8.25
C TYR A 85 -0.12 12.79 7.65
N ILE A 86 1.02 12.12 7.51
CA ILE A 86 1.12 10.68 7.22
C ILE A 86 2.07 10.10 8.26
N ALA A 87 1.62 9.08 9.00
CA ALA A 87 2.44 8.32 9.94
C ALA A 87 2.41 6.82 9.56
N GLY A 88 3.52 6.12 9.80
CA GLY A 88 3.54 4.66 9.68
C GLY A 88 2.82 4.02 10.85
N GLU A 89 1.99 3.01 10.57
CA GLU A 89 1.39 2.12 11.58
C GLU A 89 1.92 0.69 11.45
#